data_AF-A0A3E4VCU9-F1
#
_entry.id   AF-A0A3E4VCU9-F1
#
_cell.length_a   1.000
_cell.length_b   1.000
_cell.length_c   1.000
_cell.angle_alpha   90.00
_cell.angle_beta   90.00
_cell.angle_gamma   90.00
#
_symmetry.space_group_name_H-M   'P 1'
#
loop_
_entity.id
_entity.type
_entity.pdbx_description
1 polymer ?
#
loop_
_entity_poly.entity_id
_entity_poly.type
_entity_poly.pdbx_seq_one_letter_code
_entity_poly.pdbx_strand_id
1 'polypeptide(L)'
;MSKQKRYSEILLLEKMLQEGDIEHNRCDLYDGFQITVPLPGQTKEISIIEHAGSYGSVMNLLEIWAEGEIKGFLSAEQTLRIIKNIRGRESPN
;
A
#
# COMPACT_ATOMS: atom_id res chain seq x y z
N MET A 1 24.41 -9.09 12.06
CA MET A 1 23.40 -8.37 11.25
C MET A 1 22.03 -8.83 11.72
N SER A 2 21.23 -7.96 12.32
CA SER A 2 19.82 -8.30 12.61
C SER A 2 19.16 -8.62 11.27
N LYS A 3 18.47 -9.77 11.17
CA LYS A 3 17.60 -10.04 10.02
C LYS A 3 16.69 -8.82 9.87
N GLN A 4 16.85 -8.03 8.79
CA GLN A 4 15.81 -7.10 8.39
C GLN A 4 14.52 -7.92 8.36
N LYS A 5 13.52 -7.54 9.14
CA LYS A 5 12.20 -8.18 9.05
C LYS A 5 11.74 -7.92 7.62
N ARG A 6 11.61 -8.98 6.83
CA ARG A 6 11.03 -8.88 5.49
C ARG A 6 9.64 -8.25 5.60
N TYR A 7 9.24 -7.57 4.54
CA TYR A 7 7.91 -6.98 4.44
C TYR A 7 7.69 -5.84 5.45
N SER A 8 8.71 -5.01 5.63
CA SER A 8 8.69 -3.93 6.60
C SER A 8 7.94 -2.70 6.12
N GLU A 9 7.96 -2.41 4.82
CA GLU A 9 7.33 -1.20 4.31
C GLU A 9 5.80 -1.31 4.33
N ILE A 10 5.23 -2.49 4.12
CA ILE A 10 3.77 -2.65 4.15
C ILE A 10 3.23 -2.53 5.58
N LEU A 11 3.99 -3.00 6.57
CA LEU A 11 3.67 -2.83 7.98
C LEU A 11 3.84 -1.36 8.41
N LEU A 12 4.86 -0.67 7.89
CA LEU A 12 5.02 0.76 8.12
C LEU A 12 3.87 1.56 7.49
N LEU A 13 3.47 1.20 6.28
CA LEU A 13 2.33 1.82 5.60
C LEU A 13 1.03 1.62 6.37
N GLU A 14 0.74 0.39 6.84
CA GLU A 14 -0.45 0.11 7.66
C GLU A 14 -0.52 1.05 8.87
N LYS A 15 0.59 1.19 9.60
CA LYS A 15 0.69 2.11 10.73
C LYS A 15 0.40 3.56 10.32
N MET A 16 0.97 4.02 9.21
CA MET A 16 0.73 5.38 8.71
C MET A 16 -0.74 5.60 8.28
N LEU A 17 -1.40 4.58 7.73
CA LEU A 17 -2.82 4.64 7.39
C LEU A 17 -3.69 4.71 8.65
N GLN A 18 -3.36 3.92 9.68
CA GLN A 18 -4.03 3.96 11.00
C GLN A 18 -3.88 5.33 11.66
N GLU A 19 -2.66 5.88 11.70
CA GLU A 19 -2.38 7.21 12.27
C GLU A 19 -3.09 8.34 11.50
N GLY A 20 -3.30 8.14 10.20
CA GLY A 20 -3.99 9.08 9.33
C GLY A 20 -5.51 8.93 9.28
N ASP A 21 -6.09 7.99 10.05
CA ASP A 21 -7.52 7.62 10.01
C ASP A 21 -8.03 7.32 8.59
N ILE A 22 -7.17 6.67 7.80
CA ILE A 22 -7.48 6.27 6.42
C ILE A 22 -8.06 4.86 6.45
N GLU A 23 -9.32 4.71 6.08
CA GLU A 23 -9.97 3.40 5.94
C GLU A 23 -9.14 2.46 5.05
N HIS A 24 -8.87 1.25 5.55
CA HIS A 24 -8.11 0.22 4.86
C HIS A 24 -8.44 -1.17 5.43
N ASN A 25 -8.16 -2.22 4.66
CA ASN A 25 -8.16 -3.60 5.12
C ASN A 25 -6.80 -4.24 4.86
N ARG A 26 -6.31 -5.06 5.81
CA ARG A 26 -5.09 -5.86 5.64
C ARG A 26 -5.46 -7.35 5.60
N CYS A 27 -4.91 -8.03 4.60
CA CYS A 27 -5.00 -9.48 4.47
C CYS A 27 -3.59 -10.08 4.33
N ASP A 28 -3.43 -11.32 4.77
CA ASP A 28 -2.25 -12.11 4.43
C ASP A 28 -2.31 -12.48 2.93
N LEU A 29 -1.19 -12.36 2.22
CA LEU A 29 -1.08 -12.69 0.81
C LEU A 29 0.23 -13.44 0.53
N TYR A 30 0.10 -14.74 0.23
CA TYR A 30 1.23 -15.67 0.11
C TYR A 30 2.10 -15.69 1.37
N ASP A 31 3.37 -15.29 1.26
CA ASP A 31 4.31 -15.17 2.36
C ASP A 31 4.42 -13.75 2.92
N GLY A 32 3.65 -12.80 2.37
CA GLY A 32 3.62 -11.41 2.78
C GLY A 32 2.19 -10.90 2.98
N PHE A 33 1.93 -9.66 2.56
CA PHE A 33 0.69 -8.96 2.89
C PHE A 33 0.11 -8.20 1.70
N GLN A 34 -1.18 -7.93 1.79
CA GLN A 34 -1.91 -6.99 0.95
C GLN A 34 -2.65 -6.00 1.85
N ILE A 35 -2.63 -4.72 1.46
CA ILE A 35 -3.50 -3.68 2.00
C ILE A 35 -4.40 -3.19 0.87
N THR A 36 -5.71 -3.17 1.10
CA THR A 36 -6.66 -2.50 0.20
C THR A 36 -7.18 -1.23 0.85
N VAL A 37 -7.22 -0.16 0.05
CA VAL A 37 -7.72 1.16 0.46
C VAL A 37 -8.89 1.53 -0.44
N PRO A 38 -10.13 1.57 0.07
CA PRO A 38 -11.28 1.99 -0.73
C PRO A 38 -11.16 3.46 -1.14
N LEU A 39 -11.69 3.79 -2.33
CA LEU A 39 -11.85 5.17 -2.76
C LEU A 39 -13.21 5.71 -2.25
N PRO A 40 -13.24 6.90 -1.63
CA PRO A 40 -14.48 7.48 -1.11
C PRO A 40 -15.58 7.54 -2.17
N GLY A 41 -16.76 7.02 -1.84
CA GLY A 41 -17.93 7.08 -2.72
C GLY A 41 -17.86 6.20 -3.97
N GLN A 42 -16.92 5.26 -4.07
CA GLN A 42 -16.72 4.40 -5.24
C GLN A 42 -16.56 2.92 -4.86
N THR A 43 -16.81 2.05 -5.84
CA THR A 43 -16.54 0.61 -5.75
C THR A 43 -15.09 0.24 -6.10
N LYS A 44 -14.26 1.24 -6.42
CA LYS A 44 -12.85 1.06 -6.76
C LYS A 44 -12.00 1.12 -5.51
N GLU A 45 -10.87 0.43 -5.53
CA GLU A 45 -9.90 0.40 -4.46
C GLU A 45 -8.47 0.53 -4.99
N ILE A 46 -7.57 0.96 -4.11
CA ILE A 46 -6.13 0.90 -4.30
C ILE A 46 -5.66 -0.39 -3.62
N SER A 47 -4.91 -1.22 -4.34
CA SER A 47 -4.30 -2.43 -3.78
C SER A 47 -2.80 -2.22 -3.63
N ILE A 48 -2.26 -2.52 -2.46
CA ILE A 48 -0.82 -2.42 -2.15
C ILE A 48 -0.36 -3.78 -1.66
N ILE A 49 0.74 -4.28 -2.19
CA ILE A 49 1.27 -5.60 -1.84
C ILE A 49 2.77 -5.55 -1.53
N GLU A 50 3.17 -6.45 -0.63
CA GLU A 50 4.56 -6.78 -0.40
C GLU A 50 4.64 -8.27 -0.06
N HIS A 51 5.11 -9.08 -1.00
CA HIS A 51 5.31 -10.53 -0.85
C HIS A 51 6.45 -10.98 -1.77
N ALA A 52 6.87 -12.24 -1.68
CA ALA A 52 7.87 -12.77 -2.60
C ALA A 52 7.35 -12.68 -4.04
N GLY A 53 8.06 -11.93 -4.89
CA GLY A 53 7.70 -11.75 -6.30
C GLY A 53 6.98 -10.45 -6.62
N SER A 54 6.55 -9.65 -5.64
CA SER A 54 6.07 -8.29 -5.91
C SER A 54 7.21 -7.37 -6.35
N TYR A 55 6.89 -6.34 -7.15
CA TYR A 55 7.85 -5.36 -7.61
C TYR A 55 8.48 -4.59 -6.45
N GLY A 56 9.79 -4.76 -6.25
CA GLY A 56 10.53 -4.13 -5.15
C GLY A 56 10.71 -5.01 -3.92
N SER A 57 10.11 -6.20 -3.85
CA SER A 57 10.19 -7.12 -2.71
C SER A 57 11.62 -7.47 -2.28
N VAL A 58 12.57 -7.58 -3.22
CA VAL A 58 13.99 -7.85 -2.94
C VAL A 58 14.68 -6.71 -2.17
N MET A 59 14.11 -5.51 -2.19
CA MET A 59 14.57 -4.33 -1.47
C MET A 59 13.64 -3.96 -0.28
N ASN A 60 12.65 -4.81 0.03
CA ASN A 60 11.54 -4.48 0.93
C ASN A 60 10.82 -3.20 0.50
N LEU A 61 10.39 -3.13 -0.77
CA LEU A 61 9.61 -2.01 -1.30
C LEU A 61 8.28 -2.51 -1.85
N LEU A 62 7.32 -1.60 -1.89
CA LEU A 62 5.92 -1.85 -2.19
C LEU A 62 5.63 -1.84 -3.69
N GLU A 63 4.66 -2.65 -4.06
CA GLU A 63 3.93 -2.58 -5.30
C GLU A 63 2.52 -2.06 -5.03
N ILE A 64 2.03 -1.15 -5.87
CA ILE A 64 0.69 -0.58 -5.82
C ILE A 64 0.01 -0.80 -7.17
N TRP A 65 -1.23 -1.23 -7.12
CA TRP A 65 -2.16 -1.18 -8.24
C TRP A 65 -3.24 -0.16 -7.93
N ALA A 66 -3.31 0.88 -8.76
CA ALA A 66 -4.27 1.96 -8.64
C ALA A 66 -4.62 2.51 -10.02
N GLU A 67 -5.89 2.87 -10.23
CA GLU A 67 -6.35 3.52 -11.47
C GLU A 67 -6.03 2.73 -12.76
N GLY A 68 -5.91 1.40 -12.66
CA GLY A 68 -5.56 0.53 -13.80
C GLY A 68 -4.06 0.43 -14.09
N GLU A 69 -3.21 1.08 -13.30
CA GLU A 69 -1.74 1.03 -13.43
C GLU A 69 -1.09 0.30 -12.26
N ILE A 70 -0.02 -0.45 -12.56
CA ILE A 70 0.86 -1.03 -11.55
C ILE A 70 2.11 -0.15 -11.42
N LYS A 71 2.50 0.19 -10.20
CA LYS A 71 3.76 0.87 -9.87
C LYS A 71 4.47 0.08 -8.78
N GLY A 72 5.79 -0.05 -8.88
CA GLY A 72 6.60 -0.80 -7.91
C GLY A 72 7.74 0.03 -7.36
N PHE A 73 8.53 -0.59 -6.49
CA PHE A 73 9.73 0.04 -5.91
C PHE A 73 9.42 1.29 -5.08
N LEU A 74 8.30 1.26 -4.35
CA LEU A 74 7.83 2.40 -3.56
C LEU A 74 8.09 2.18 -2.07
N SER A 75 8.55 3.23 -1.37
CA SER A 75 8.50 3.25 0.10
C SER A 75 7.09 3.45 0.62
N ALA A 76 6.85 3.15 1.89
CA ALA A 76 5.60 3.45 2.59
C ALA A 76 5.21 4.93 2.47
N GLU A 77 6.18 5.84 2.58
CA GLU A 77 5.94 7.27 2.45
C GLU A 77 5.52 7.68 1.02
N GLN A 78 6.18 7.12 0.00
CA GLN A 78 5.81 7.39 -1.39
C GLN A 78 4.41 6.84 -1.70
N THR A 79 4.12 5.63 -1.24
CA THR A 79 2.82 4.98 -1.40
C THR A 79 1.73 5.76 -0.67
N LEU A 80 1.96 6.25 0.55
CA LEU A 80 1.02 7.09 1.28
C LEU A 80 0.68 8.39 0.54
N ARG A 81 1.69 9.05 -0.07
CA ARG A 81 1.46 10.24 -0.90
C ARG A 81 0.59 9.93 -2.11
N ILE A 82 0.83 8.81 -2.78
CA ILE A 82 0.00 8.35 -3.91
C ILE A 82 -1.45 8.11 -3.46
N ILE A 83 -1.66 7.39 -2.35
CA ILE A 83 -3.00 7.12 -1.79
C ILE A 83 -3.73 8.42 -1.50
N LYS A 84 -3.10 9.37 -0.80
CA LYS A 84 -3.69 10.67 -0.48
C LYS A 84 -4.04 11.47 -1.72
N ASN A 85 -3.16 11.48 -2.72
CA ASN A 85 -3.41 12.18 -3.99
C ASN A 85 -4.59 11.58 -4.76
N ILE A 86 -4.72 10.25 -4.82
CA ILE A 86 -5.84 9.60 -5.49
C ILE A 86 -7.14 9.88 -4.72
N ARG A 87 -7.17 9.61 -3.40
CA ARG A 87 -8.37 9.83 -2.58
C ARG A 87 -8.81 11.30 -2.54
N GLY A 88 -7.87 12.24 -2.56
CA GLY A 88 -8.16 13.68 -2.58
C GLY A 88 -8.77 14.16 -3.91
N ARG A 89 -8.45 13.53 -5.04
CA ARG A 89 -9.08 13.82 -6.34
C ARG A 89 -10.51 13.31 -6.44
N GLU A 90 -10.79 12.20 -5.76
CA GLU A 90 -12.06 11.48 -5.83
C GLU A 90 -13.03 11.82 -4.69
N SER A 91 -12.61 12.66 -3.74
CA SER A 91 -13.50 13.15 -2.67
C SER A 91 -14.46 14.20 -3.25
N PRO A 92 -15.79 13.99 -3.18
CA PRO A 92 -16.72 15.04 -3.58
C PRO A 92 -16.56 16.24 -2.65
N ASN A 93 -16.47 17.45 -3.23
CA ASN A 93 -16.57 18.72 -2.50
C ASN A 93 -17.88 18.81 -1.71
#